data_AF-W1NAH5-F1
#
_entry.id   AF-W1NAH5-F1
#
_cell.length_a   1.000
_cell.length_b   1.000
_cell.length_c   1.000
_cell.angle_alpha   90.00
_cell.angle_beta   90.00
_cell.angle_gamma   90.00
#
_symmetry.space_group_name_H-M   'P 1'
#
loop_
_entity.id
_entity.type
_entity.pdbx_description
1 polymer ?
#
loop_
_entity_poly.entity_id
_entity_poly.type
_entity_poly.pdbx_seq_one_letter_code
_entity_poly.pdbx_strand_id
1 'polypeptide(L)'
;MSELVLEYVKAILTPPLIFAVILGVFIFKFSEDISALVRRVAKIKLPGGAEVSTHQSNRNPEEKDKAPPEPGPIPTGVIPSGLTVEQKAAVEKLLESHVAIAYLWEYRYLNYFLVRGTQLILDWLSNLSQPVTYAYFDSVWLPLIPSANERQAIITALENHHLVVHDEATNMLTVTPKGREYREWRGPVPELNNFSEEKN
;
A
#
# COMPACT_ATOMS: atom_id res chain seq x y z
N MET A 1 49.70 -4.79 -46.48
CA MET A 1 48.43 -4.06 -46.26
C MET A 1 47.43 -4.84 -45.41
N SER A 2 47.30 -6.16 -45.58
CA SER A 2 46.42 -7.01 -44.76
C SER A 2 46.81 -7.08 -43.28
N GLU A 3 48.11 -7.09 -42.94
CA GLU A 3 48.57 -7.15 -41.54
C GLU A 3 48.22 -5.90 -40.73
N LEU A 4 48.39 -4.71 -41.32
CA LEU A 4 48.03 -3.43 -40.68
C LEU A 4 46.53 -3.37 -40.38
N VAL A 5 45.67 -3.78 -41.33
CA VAL A 5 44.22 -3.80 -41.11
C VAL A 5 43.84 -4.76 -39.98
N LEU A 6 44.49 -5.92 -39.90
CA LEU A 6 44.24 -6.91 -38.85
C LEU A 6 44.64 -6.39 -37.46
N GLU A 7 45.71 -5.61 -37.39
CA GLU A 7 46.22 -5.03 -36.15
C GLU A 7 45.30 -3.91 -35.63
N TYR A 8 44.77 -3.06 -36.52
CA TYR A 8 43.73 -2.09 -36.17
C TYR A 8 42.42 -2.74 -35.72
N VAL A 9 41.99 -3.82 -36.38
CA VAL A 9 40.78 -4.56 -35.98
C VAL A 9 40.97 -5.20 -34.59
N LYS A 10 42.15 -5.77 -34.30
CA LYS A 10 42.46 -6.31 -32.96
C LYS A 10 42.49 -5.23 -31.88
N ALA A 11 43.01 -4.05 -32.19
CA ALA A 11 43.01 -2.93 -31.25
C ALA A 11 41.57 -2.48 -30.92
N ILE A 12 40.69 -2.46 -31.92
CA ILE A 12 39.26 -2.09 -31.75
C ILE A 12 38.46 -3.20 -31.04
N LEU A 13 38.83 -4.47 -31.22
CA LEU A 13 38.21 -5.62 -30.55
C LEU A 13 38.80 -5.91 -29.16
N THR A 14 39.54 -4.97 -28.57
CA THR A 14 40.00 -5.16 -27.19
C THR A 14 38.80 -5.12 -26.23
N PRO A 15 38.74 -6.02 -25.22
CA PRO A 15 37.62 -6.08 -24.28
C PRO A 15 37.23 -4.74 -23.63
N PRO A 16 38.16 -3.84 -23.24
CA PRO A 16 37.82 -2.53 -22.69
C PRO A 16 37.08 -1.63 -23.69
N LEU A 17 37.46 -1.66 -24.97
CA LEU A 17 36.84 -0.83 -26.00
C LEU A 17 35.43 -1.32 -26.31
N ILE A 18 35.26 -2.64 -26.44
CA ILE A 18 33.94 -3.27 -26.63
C ILE A 18 33.03 -2.93 -25.44
N PHE A 19 33.54 -3.04 -24.22
CA PHE A 19 32.78 -2.69 -23.02
C PHE A 19 32.36 -1.21 -23.01
N ALA A 20 33.26 -0.29 -23.36
CA ALA A 20 32.96 1.14 -23.44
C ALA A 20 31.86 1.43 -24.48
N VAL A 21 31.91 0.78 -25.65
CA VAL A 21 30.89 0.93 -26.69
C VAL A 21 29.53 0.38 -26.21
N ILE A 22 29.50 -0.81 -25.60
CA ILE A 22 28.27 -1.40 -25.06
C ILE A 22 27.67 -0.52 -23.97
N LEU A 23 28.50 -0.03 -23.04
CA LEU A 23 28.06 0.85 -21.97
C LEU A 23 27.51 2.18 -22.51
N GLY A 24 28.18 2.77 -23.50
CA GLY A 24 27.72 3.98 -24.18
C GLY A 24 26.35 3.79 -24.85
N VAL A 25 26.17 2.68 -25.57
CA VAL A 25 24.87 2.34 -26.21
C VAL A 25 23.79 2.13 -25.15
N PHE A 26 24.11 1.43 -24.06
CA PHE A 26 23.17 1.20 -22.96
C PHE A 26 22.73 2.52 -22.31
N ILE A 27 23.67 3.38 -21.94
CA ILE A 27 23.34 4.69 -21.34
C ILE A 27 22.52 5.54 -22.31
N PHE A 28 22.83 5.53 -23.60
CA PHE A 28 22.07 6.31 -24.59
C PHE A 28 20.64 5.80 -24.71
N LYS A 29 20.44 4.48 -24.83
CA LYS A 29 19.11 3.88 -24.98
C LYS A 29 18.23 3.99 -23.73
N PHE A 30 18.84 3.97 -22.55
CA PHE A 30 18.15 4.03 -21.26
C PHE A 30 18.32 5.39 -20.56
N SER A 31 18.73 6.43 -21.29
CA SER A 31 18.99 7.76 -20.72
C SER A 31 17.75 8.38 -20.08
N GLU A 32 16.56 8.16 -20.66
CA GLU A 32 15.29 8.63 -20.11
C GLU A 32 14.92 7.91 -18.81
N ASP A 33 15.05 6.58 -18.78
CA ASP A 33 14.77 5.76 -17.59
C ASP A 33 15.76 6.03 -16.46
N ILE A 34 17.06 6.17 -16.78
CA ILE A 34 18.11 6.53 -15.82
C ILE A 34 17.85 7.94 -15.28
N SER A 35 17.47 8.90 -16.13
CA SER A 35 17.10 10.25 -15.69
C SER A 35 15.89 10.23 -14.76
N ALA A 36 14.87 9.41 -15.06
CA ALA A 36 13.71 9.23 -14.20
C ALA A 36 14.07 8.60 -12.84
N LEU A 37 14.95 7.60 -12.84
CA LEU A 37 15.48 6.96 -11.63
C LEU A 37 16.32 7.94 -10.80
N VAL A 38 17.24 8.67 -11.42
CA VAL A 38 18.09 9.66 -10.74
C VAL A 38 17.23 10.76 -10.13
N ARG A 39 16.20 11.26 -10.83
CA ARG A 39 15.27 12.25 -10.26
C ARG A 39 14.49 11.71 -9.06
N ARG A 40 14.20 10.41 -9.01
CA ARG A 40 13.53 9.76 -7.85
C ARG A 40 14.49 9.51 -6.70
N VAL A 41 15.72 9.09 -6.99
CA VAL A 41 16.74 8.74 -5.97
C VAL A 41 17.46 9.98 -5.43
N ALA A 42 17.57 11.07 -6.20
CA ALA A 42 18.14 12.34 -5.73
C ALA A 42 17.37 13.01 -4.58
N LYS A 43 16.15 12.54 -4.27
CA LYS A 43 15.40 12.92 -3.07
C LYS A 43 15.77 12.12 -1.81
N ILE A 44 16.64 11.13 -1.91
CA ILE A 44 17.09 10.34 -0.76
C ILE A 44 18.42 10.92 -0.28
N LYS A 45 18.34 11.93 0.60
CA LYS A 45 19.48 12.34 1.43
C LYS A 45 19.22 11.93 2.87
N LEU A 46 19.96 10.92 3.33
CA LEU A 46 20.27 10.66 4.74
C LEU A 46 21.75 10.28 4.78
N PRO A 47 22.57 10.96 5.61
CA PRO A 47 22.61 10.65 7.04
C PRO A 47 22.64 11.93 7.89
N GLY A 48 21.71 12.06 8.85
CA GLY A 48 21.60 13.27 9.70
C GLY A 48 20.24 13.59 10.30
N GLY A 49 19.19 12.77 10.09
CA GLY A 49 17.95 12.86 10.87
C GLY A 49 16.90 13.87 10.39
N ALA A 50 16.43 13.76 9.14
CA ALA A 50 15.23 14.47 8.67
C ALA A 50 14.48 13.65 7.60
N GLU A 51 13.17 13.82 7.56
CA GLU A 51 12.16 12.77 7.34
C GLU A 51 11.99 12.23 5.91
N VAL A 52 11.62 10.96 5.85
CA VAL A 52 11.07 10.30 4.66
C VAL A 52 9.61 10.71 4.53
N SER A 53 9.33 11.74 3.75
CA SER A 53 7.98 11.95 3.20
C SER A 53 7.88 11.15 1.90
N THR A 54 7.31 9.95 2.00
CA THR A 54 6.74 9.27 0.84
C THR A 54 5.63 10.17 0.29
N HIS A 55 5.91 10.92 -0.77
CA HIS A 55 4.83 11.48 -1.57
C HIS A 55 4.10 10.28 -2.18
N GLN A 56 3.01 9.87 -1.54
CA GLN A 56 1.99 9.06 -2.17
C GLN A 56 1.71 9.70 -3.52
N SER A 57 2.02 8.93 -4.55
CA SER A 57 1.79 9.20 -5.95
C SER A 57 0.51 9.99 -6.17
N ASN A 58 0.54 10.96 -7.09
CA ASN A 58 -0.62 11.51 -7.78
C ASN A 58 -1.67 10.41 -7.97
N ARG A 59 -2.66 10.38 -7.09
CA ARG A 59 -3.80 9.47 -7.20
C ARG A 59 -4.81 10.20 -8.04
N ASN A 60 -5.23 9.56 -9.14
CA ASN A 60 -6.23 10.11 -10.04
C ASN A 60 -7.50 10.41 -9.22
N PRO A 61 -8.02 11.66 -9.18
CA PRO A 61 -9.19 12.01 -8.37
C PRO A 61 -10.43 11.19 -8.72
N GLU A 62 -10.45 10.54 -9.89
CA GLU A 62 -11.53 9.63 -10.32
C GLU A 62 -11.62 8.31 -9.52
N GLU A 63 -10.64 7.96 -8.69
CA GLU A 63 -10.70 6.75 -7.86
C GLU A 63 -11.43 6.97 -6.53
N LYS A 64 -11.72 8.23 -6.16
CA LYS A 64 -12.43 8.60 -4.92
C LYS A 64 -13.94 8.29 -4.97
N ASP A 65 -14.53 8.26 -6.17
CA ASP A 65 -15.98 8.11 -6.39
C ASP A 65 -16.44 6.67 -6.62
N LYS A 66 -15.53 5.69 -6.60
CA LYS A 66 -15.95 4.28 -6.67
C LYS A 66 -16.42 3.83 -5.30
N ALA A 67 -17.72 3.61 -5.18
CA ALA A 67 -18.32 2.92 -4.05
C ALA A 67 -17.49 1.66 -3.70
N PRO A 68 -17.25 1.38 -2.41
CA PRO A 68 -16.43 0.25 -2.01
C PRO A 68 -16.94 -1.03 -2.69
N PRO A 69 -16.07 -1.89 -3.23
CA PRO A 69 -16.48 -3.26 -3.47
C PRO A 69 -16.87 -3.83 -2.11
N GLU A 70 -18.16 -4.14 -1.94
CA GLU A 70 -18.60 -4.93 -0.81
C GLU A 70 -17.73 -6.19 -0.75
N PRO A 71 -17.42 -6.75 0.43
CA PRO A 71 -16.94 -8.12 0.55
C PRO A 71 -18.09 -9.05 0.13
N GLY A 72 -18.37 -9.03 -1.16
CA GLY A 72 -19.40 -9.79 -1.80
C GLY A 72 -18.86 -11.18 -2.16
N PRO A 73 -19.76 -12.14 -2.35
CA PRO A 73 -19.39 -13.44 -2.87
C PRO A 73 -18.55 -13.26 -4.14
N ILE A 74 -17.54 -14.10 -4.27
CA ILE A 74 -16.64 -14.26 -5.41
C ILE A 74 -17.37 -13.84 -6.70
N PRO A 75 -16.80 -12.95 -7.54
CA PRO A 75 -17.45 -12.52 -8.77
C PRO A 75 -17.79 -13.75 -9.62
N THR A 76 -19.05 -14.15 -9.56
CA THR A 76 -19.59 -15.40 -10.13
C THR A 76 -19.61 -15.37 -11.66
N GLY A 77 -19.22 -14.24 -12.26
CA GLY A 77 -19.08 -14.06 -13.71
C GLY A 77 -17.71 -14.46 -14.30
N VAL A 78 -16.73 -14.90 -13.50
CA VAL A 78 -15.37 -15.24 -13.99
C VAL A 78 -15.22 -16.72 -14.37
N ILE A 79 -16.19 -17.57 -14.01
CA ILE A 79 -16.10 -19.02 -14.27
C ILE A 79 -16.48 -19.30 -15.74
N PRO A 80 -15.58 -19.88 -16.55
CA PRO A 80 -15.84 -20.15 -17.97
C PRO A 80 -17.12 -20.98 -18.17
N SER A 81 -17.98 -20.52 -19.07
CA SER A 81 -19.17 -21.26 -19.52
C SER A 81 -18.73 -22.49 -20.34
N GLY A 82 -18.88 -23.68 -19.77
CA GLY A 82 -18.51 -24.96 -20.41
C GLY A 82 -18.00 -26.05 -19.46
N LEU A 83 -17.80 -25.72 -18.18
CA LEU A 83 -17.36 -26.67 -17.15
C LEU A 83 -18.50 -27.57 -16.67
N THR A 84 -18.17 -28.83 -16.35
CA THR A 84 -19.10 -29.74 -15.66
C THR A 84 -19.40 -29.23 -14.24
N VAL A 85 -20.49 -29.70 -13.62
CA VAL A 85 -20.86 -29.28 -12.25
C VAL A 85 -19.73 -29.54 -11.24
N GLU A 86 -19.05 -30.68 -11.36
CA GLU A 86 -17.91 -31.03 -10.50
C GLU A 86 -16.69 -30.12 -10.73
N GLN A 87 -16.40 -29.77 -11.98
CA GLN A 87 -15.31 -28.86 -12.31
C GLN A 87 -15.58 -27.43 -11.83
N LYS A 88 -16.84 -26.97 -11.89
CA LYS A 88 -17.24 -25.67 -11.34
C LYS A 88 -17.01 -25.63 -9.83
N ALA A 89 -17.47 -26.65 -9.10
CA ALA A 89 -17.26 -26.75 -7.66
C ALA A 89 -15.78 -26.78 -7.28
N ALA A 90 -14.93 -27.47 -8.06
CA ALA A 90 -13.49 -27.49 -7.84
C ALA A 90 -12.84 -26.11 -8.07
N VAL A 91 -13.25 -25.39 -9.12
CA VAL A 91 -12.76 -24.03 -9.41
C VAL A 91 -13.22 -23.03 -8.37
N GLU A 92 -14.48 -23.12 -7.92
CA GLU A 92 -15.02 -22.27 -6.84
C GLU A 92 -14.21 -22.45 -5.56
N LYS A 93 -13.98 -23.68 -5.12
CA LYS A 93 -13.16 -23.98 -3.94
C LYS A 93 -11.74 -23.44 -4.06
N LEU A 94 -11.13 -23.57 -5.24
CA LEU A 94 -9.80 -23.04 -5.51
C LEU A 94 -9.81 -21.51 -5.42
N LEU A 95 -10.80 -20.86 -6.00
CA LEU A 95 -10.95 -19.41 -5.97
C LEU A 95 -11.21 -18.89 -4.55
N GLU A 96 -12.06 -19.55 -3.78
CA GLU A 96 -12.26 -19.28 -2.35
C GLU A 96 -10.93 -19.32 -1.59
N SER A 97 -10.11 -20.34 -1.83
CA SER A 97 -8.81 -20.48 -1.18
C SER A 97 -7.85 -19.33 -1.52
N HIS A 98 -7.84 -18.89 -2.79
CA HIS A 98 -7.00 -17.77 -3.22
C HIS A 98 -7.48 -16.44 -2.63
N VAL A 99 -8.79 -16.22 -2.59
CA VAL A 99 -9.40 -15.04 -1.97
C VAL A 99 -9.07 -14.99 -0.48
N ALA A 100 -9.21 -16.11 0.24
CA ALA A 100 -8.85 -16.20 1.66
C ALA A 100 -7.36 -15.89 1.91
N ILE A 101 -6.46 -16.38 1.05
CA ILE A 101 -5.02 -16.07 1.13
C ILE A 101 -4.78 -14.57 0.88
N ALA A 102 -5.46 -13.97 -0.11
CA ALA A 102 -5.33 -12.56 -0.41
C ALA A 102 -5.77 -11.68 0.78
N TYR A 103 -6.92 -11.99 1.39
CA TYR A 103 -7.39 -11.30 2.60
C TYR A 103 -6.42 -11.45 3.77
N LEU A 104 -5.86 -12.65 3.98
CA LEU A 104 -4.86 -12.87 5.03
C LEU A 104 -3.63 -11.97 4.86
N TRP A 105 -3.12 -11.86 3.63
CA TRP A 105 -1.98 -10.99 3.34
C TRP A 105 -2.33 -9.51 3.47
N GLU A 106 -3.52 -9.12 3.04
CA GLU A 106 -4.01 -7.75 3.23
C GLU A 106 -4.08 -7.39 4.71
N TYR A 107 -4.67 -8.23 5.55
CA TYR A 107 -4.76 -7.95 6.99
C TYR A 107 -3.40 -7.93 7.69
N ARG A 108 -2.46 -8.79 7.28
CA ARG A 108 -1.06 -8.72 7.73
C ARG A 108 -0.41 -7.41 7.33
N TYR A 109 -0.61 -6.97 6.09
CA TYR A 109 -0.13 -5.68 5.62
C TYR A 109 -0.73 -4.53 6.43
N LEU A 110 -2.05 -4.53 6.65
CA LEU A 110 -2.72 -3.50 7.44
C LEU A 110 -2.20 -3.45 8.88
N ASN A 111 -1.92 -4.60 9.48
CA ASN A 111 -1.36 -4.64 10.83
C ASN A 111 0.05 -4.03 10.93
N TYR A 112 0.82 -4.09 9.84
CA TYR A 112 2.13 -3.44 9.75
C TYR A 112 2.02 -1.95 9.36
N PHE A 113 1.10 -1.63 8.44
CA PHE A 113 0.93 -0.29 7.88
C PHE A 113 0.24 0.68 8.84
N LEU A 114 -0.82 0.22 9.52
CA LEU A 114 -1.57 1.05 10.46
C LEU A 114 -0.81 1.16 11.78
N VAL A 115 -0.37 2.37 12.10
CA VAL A 115 0.23 2.66 13.40
C VAL A 115 -0.78 2.46 14.52
N ARG A 116 -0.28 2.22 15.73
CA ARG A 116 -1.08 1.94 16.93
C ARG A 116 -2.23 2.94 17.14
N GLY A 117 -1.97 4.25 17.00
CA GLY A 117 -2.99 5.29 17.17
C GLY A 117 -4.16 5.14 16.19
N THR A 118 -3.87 4.82 14.93
CA THR A 118 -4.87 4.55 13.90
C THR A 118 -5.70 3.30 14.22
N GLN A 119 -5.06 2.24 14.72
CA GLN A 119 -5.75 1.02 15.13
C GLN A 119 -6.70 1.27 16.32
N LEU A 120 -6.28 2.08 17.30
CA LEU A 120 -7.11 2.48 18.44
C LEU A 120 -8.32 3.33 18.01
N ILE A 121 -8.14 4.21 17.02
CA ILE A 121 -9.23 5.00 16.46
C ILE A 121 -10.24 4.10 15.73
N LEU A 122 -9.76 3.10 14.97
CA LEU A 122 -10.65 2.11 14.35
C LEU A 122 -11.41 1.29 15.40
N ASP A 123 -10.76 0.89 16.49
CA ASP A 123 -11.41 0.19 17.61
C ASP A 123 -12.48 1.06 18.26
N TRP A 124 -12.17 2.34 18.50
CA TRP A 124 -13.12 3.30 19.04
C TRP A 124 -14.32 3.46 18.11
N LEU A 125 -14.11 3.75 16.82
CA LEU A 125 -15.18 3.87 15.83
C LEU A 125 -16.04 2.60 15.76
N SER A 126 -15.42 1.42 15.87
CA SER A 126 -16.11 0.13 15.79
C SER A 126 -16.94 -0.20 17.04
N ASN A 127 -16.67 0.46 18.17
CA ASN A 127 -17.42 0.29 19.41
C ASN A 127 -18.61 1.24 19.54
N LEU A 128 -18.74 2.21 18.64
CA LEU A 128 -19.87 3.13 18.62
C LEU A 128 -21.10 2.43 18.06
N SER A 129 -22.25 2.61 18.69
CA SER A 129 -23.52 2.04 18.24
C SER A 129 -24.10 2.77 17.02
N GLN A 130 -23.61 3.97 16.73
CA GLN A 130 -24.09 4.84 15.65
C GLN A 130 -22.92 5.50 14.92
N PRO A 131 -23.09 5.81 13.61
CA PRO A 131 -22.14 6.66 12.88
C PRO A 131 -21.92 7.99 13.57
N VAL A 132 -20.70 8.52 13.47
CA VAL A 132 -20.34 9.80 14.10
C VAL A 132 -19.90 10.81 13.08
N THR A 133 -20.14 12.09 13.35
CA THR A 133 -19.67 13.14 12.45
C THR A 133 -18.16 13.32 12.54
N TYR A 134 -17.55 13.79 11.45
CA TYR A 134 -16.12 14.12 11.45
C TYR A 134 -15.76 15.14 12.56
N ALA A 135 -16.62 16.13 12.78
CA ALA A 135 -16.44 17.13 13.84
C ALA A 135 -16.47 16.52 15.25
N TYR A 136 -17.31 15.50 15.47
CA TYR A 136 -17.34 14.78 16.75
C TYR A 136 -16.04 14.01 16.96
N PHE A 137 -15.57 13.28 15.94
CA PHE A 137 -14.26 12.62 15.97
C PHE A 137 -13.13 13.61 16.33
N ASP A 138 -13.08 14.76 15.66
CA ASP A 138 -12.09 15.81 15.94
C ASP A 138 -12.13 16.25 17.40
N SER A 139 -13.33 16.51 17.94
CA SER A 139 -13.48 16.98 19.31
C SER A 139 -13.03 15.96 20.37
N VAL A 140 -13.28 14.67 20.13
CA VAL A 140 -12.92 13.58 21.05
C VAL A 140 -11.41 13.33 21.05
N TRP A 141 -10.77 13.38 19.88
CA TRP A 141 -9.35 13.04 19.73
C TRP A 141 -8.42 14.24 19.82
N LEU A 142 -8.92 15.48 19.79
CA LEU A 142 -8.12 16.71 19.94
C LEU A 142 -7.16 16.70 21.14
N PRO A 143 -7.54 16.24 22.35
CA PRO A 143 -6.65 16.25 23.50
C PRO A 143 -5.45 15.30 23.35
N LEU A 144 -5.60 14.20 22.63
CA LEU A 144 -4.55 13.19 22.43
C LEU A 144 -3.75 13.42 21.16
N ILE A 145 -4.40 13.94 20.11
CA ILE A 145 -3.82 14.20 18.79
C ILE A 145 -4.08 15.66 18.45
N PRO A 146 -3.27 16.61 18.92
CA PRO A 146 -3.54 18.05 18.72
C PRO A 146 -3.47 18.48 17.24
N SER A 147 -2.63 17.80 16.45
CA SER A 147 -2.44 18.11 15.03
C SER A 147 -3.66 17.73 14.20
N ALA A 148 -4.33 18.72 13.61
CA ALA A 148 -5.47 18.49 12.71
C ALA A 148 -5.07 17.69 11.46
N ASN A 149 -3.87 17.94 10.93
CA ASN A 149 -3.35 17.21 9.78
C ASN A 149 -3.14 15.73 10.10
N GLU A 150 -2.73 15.41 11.33
CA GLU A 150 -2.55 14.03 11.77
C GLU A 150 -3.90 13.30 11.90
N ARG A 151 -4.90 13.95 12.53
CA ARG A 151 -6.26 13.40 12.61
C ARG A 151 -6.87 13.14 11.22
N GLN A 152 -6.70 14.08 10.29
CA GLN A 152 -7.10 13.88 8.90
C GLN A 152 -6.36 12.73 8.23
N ALA A 153 -5.04 12.66 8.39
CA ALA A 153 -4.23 11.59 7.81
C ALA A 153 -4.67 10.21 8.32
N ILE A 154 -5.07 10.12 9.59
CA ILE A 154 -5.60 8.88 10.18
C ILE A 154 -6.91 8.46 9.50
N ILE A 155 -7.89 9.35 9.41
CA ILE A 155 -9.17 9.04 8.76
C ILE A 155 -8.95 8.68 7.29
N THR A 156 -8.15 9.47 6.58
CA THR A 156 -7.82 9.20 5.17
C THR A 156 -7.08 7.87 4.99
N ALA A 157 -6.22 7.45 5.93
CA ALA A 157 -5.61 6.13 5.88
C ALA A 157 -6.65 5.00 6.05
N LEU A 158 -7.61 5.16 6.95
CA LEU A 158 -8.70 4.20 7.16
C LEU A 158 -9.63 4.13 5.93
N GLU A 159 -9.95 5.27 5.31
CA GLU A 159 -10.74 5.37 4.07
C GLU A 159 -10.03 4.73 2.89
N ASN A 160 -8.74 5.03 2.69
CA ASN A 160 -7.95 4.50 1.58
C ASN A 160 -7.88 2.97 1.57
N HIS A 161 -8.02 2.35 2.74
CA HIS A 161 -8.06 0.89 2.92
C HIS A 161 -9.48 0.33 3.10
N HIS A 162 -10.50 1.14 2.87
CA HIS A 162 -11.92 0.77 2.93
C HIS A 162 -12.34 0.21 4.30
N LEU A 163 -11.71 0.66 5.38
CA LEU A 163 -12.06 0.28 6.76
C LEU A 163 -13.14 1.21 7.33
N VAL A 164 -13.16 2.45 6.86
CA VAL A 164 -14.15 3.48 7.18
C VAL A 164 -14.63 4.09 5.86
N VAL A 165 -15.89 4.50 5.82
CA VAL A 165 -16.46 5.33 4.77
C VAL A 165 -16.91 6.64 5.38
N HIS A 166 -16.56 7.74 4.72
CA HIS A 166 -17.06 9.07 5.01
C HIS A 166 -18.14 9.40 3.98
N ASP A 167 -19.37 9.55 4.47
CA ASP A 167 -20.47 10.07 3.66
C ASP A 167 -20.38 11.60 3.63
N GLU A 168 -20.00 12.17 2.49
CA GLU A 168 -19.85 13.61 2.31
C GLU A 168 -21.19 14.37 2.46
N ALA A 169 -22.33 13.74 2.18
CA ALA A 169 -23.64 14.39 2.27
C ALA A 169 -24.08 14.58 3.73
N THR A 170 -23.82 13.58 4.58
CA THR A 170 -24.18 13.61 6.00
C THR A 170 -23.02 14.00 6.91
N ASN A 171 -21.81 14.07 6.35
CA ASN A 171 -20.54 14.26 7.05
C ASN A 171 -20.29 13.20 8.16
N MET A 172 -20.78 11.97 7.94
CA MET A 172 -20.71 10.88 8.91
C MET A 172 -19.63 9.86 8.55
N LEU A 173 -18.91 9.41 9.56
CA LEU A 173 -17.94 8.34 9.52
C LEU A 173 -18.63 7.04 9.95
N THR A 174 -18.60 6.04 9.07
CA THR A 174 -19.17 4.72 9.33
C THR A 174 -18.11 3.64 9.10
N VAL A 175 -17.95 2.73 10.05
CA VAL A 175 -17.05 1.57 9.89
C VAL A 175 -17.68 0.58 8.90
N THR A 176 -16.90 0.15 7.91
CA THR A 176 -17.35 -0.83 6.91
C THR A 176 -17.41 -2.25 7.50
N PRO A 177 -18.06 -3.21 6.82
CA PRO A 177 -17.96 -4.63 7.21
C PRO A 177 -16.50 -5.11 7.28
N LYS A 178 -15.67 -4.71 6.30
CA LYS A 178 -14.23 -5.03 6.25
C LYS A 178 -13.47 -4.44 7.44
N GLY A 179 -13.79 -3.20 7.85
CA GLY A 179 -13.17 -2.58 9.02
C GLY A 179 -13.44 -3.36 10.32
N ARG A 180 -14.68 -3.87 10.48
CA ARG A 180 -15.06 -4.74 11.60
C ARG A 180 -14.37 -6.10 11.53
N GLU A 181 -14.36 -6.74 10.37
CA GLU A 181 -13.71 -8.04 10.17
C GLU A 181 -12.20 -7.95 10.44
N TYR A 182 -11.53 -6.91 9.93
CA TYR A 182 -10.11 -6.67 10.22
C TYR A 182 -9.85 -6.49 11.72
N ARG A 183 -10.70 -5.73 12.42
CA ARG A 183 -10.60 -5.57 13.88
C ARG A 183 -10.75 -6.91 14.61
N GLU A 184 -11.74 -7.71 14.23
CA GLU A 184 -11.96 -9.04 14.82
C GLU A 184 -10.79 -9.99 14.56
N TRP A 185 -10.26 -10.00 13.34
CA TRP A 185 -9.10 -10.81 12.96
C TRP A 185 -7.82 -10.39 13.70
N ARG A 186 -7.58 -9.08 13.82
CA ARG A 186 -6.39 -8.52 14.48
C ARG A 186 -6.41 -8.78 15.99
N GLY A 187 -7.59 -8.77 16.60
CA GLY A 187 -7.76 -8.82 18.05
C GLY A 187 -7.49 -7.47 18.75
N PRO A 188 -7.42 -7.42 20.08
CA PRO A 188 -7.20 -6.17 20.82
C PRO A 188 -5.80 -5.60 20.58
N VAL A 189 -5.68 -4.26 20.56
CA VAL A 189 -4.35 -3.61 20.53
C VAL A 189 -3.64 -3.90 21.86
N PRO A 190 -2.42 -4.50 21.87
CA PRO A 190 -1.71 -4.82 23.12
C PRO A 190 -1.48 -3.58 23.96
N GLU A 191 -1.61 -3.62 25.29
CA GLU A 191 -1.33 -2.44 26.13
C GLU A 191 0.14 -2.01 26.03
N LEU A 192 0.41 -0.70 26.18
CA LEU A 192 1.78 -0.21 26.35
C LEU A 192 2.21 -0.52 27.78
N ASN A 193 2.54 -1.77 28.07
CA ASN A 193 3.26 -2.07 29.30
C ASN A 193 4.62 -1.38 29.19
N ASN A 194 4.88 -0.44 30.09
CA ASN A 194 6.18 0.19 30.20
C ASN A 194 7.22 -0.92 30.39
N PHE A 195 8.01 -1.21 29.36
CA PHE A 195 9.11 -2.19 29.39
C PHE A 195 10.28 -1.76 30.32
N SER A 196 10.01 -0.95 31.35
CA SER A 196 11.00 -0.35 32.24
C SER A 196 11.07 -0.98 33.64
N GLU A 197 10.29 -2.01 33.96
CA GLU A 197 10.27 -2.61 35.32
C GLU A 197 10.82 -4.05 35.42
N GLU A 198 11.60 -4.52 34.45
CA GLU A 198 12.40 -5.76 34.61
C GLU A 198 13.90 -5.49 34.51
N LYS A 199 14.42 -4.69 35.45
CA LYS A 199 15.80 -4.79 35.93
C LYS A 199 15.86 -4.38 37.40
N ASN A 200 15.65 -5.34 38.30
CA ASN A 200 16.25 -5.37 39.63
C ASN A 200 16.47 -6.81 40.05
#